data_AF-A0AAD5H1C7-F1
#
_entry.id   AF-A0AAD5H1C7-F1
#
_cell.length_a   1.000
_cell.length_b   1.000
_cell.length_c   1.000
_cell.angle_alpha   90.00
_cell.angle_beta   90.00
_cell.angle_gamma   90.00
#
_symmetry.space_group_name_H-M   'P 1'
#
loop_
_entity.id
_entity.type
_entity.pdbx_description
1 polymer ?
#
loop_
_entity_poly.entity_id
_entity_poly.type
_entity_poly.pdbx_seq_one_letter_code
_entity_poly.pdbx_strand_id
1 'polypeptide(L)'
;MRLFNCLIMHFLSHLPAGVPSPCALCRLNMPCRKEFRHRVRSTLGKASVASPFSRDALEDAGARHGPPFAVVCSGQMDLEVGRFWPVRKYPWGSVEAMLTQHSDLPVLRRLLFEAGYCELKDGTEARFQQFRHTRCSSGTARGGLKGALAGLARMAMLTGGALLAGWLMARGAPLLKDEIKRRETVRRVKEKASEVVETVVDAARDAQSKAQTAAAVAKTTTEVVVDQAKRNARGAVGKAGRALESDEQRKRWAG
;
A
#
# COMPACT_ATOMS: atom_id res chain seq x y z
N MET A 1 -36.19 21.20 -3.46
CA MET A 1 -35.75 19.87 -3.96
C MET A 1 -34.40 19.85 -4.69
N ARG A 2 -34.03 20.87 -5.50
CA ARG A 2 -32.74 20.86 -6.23
C ARG A 2 -31.52 20.75 -5.30
N LEU A 3 -31.56 21.40 -4.14
CA LEU A 3 -30.48 21.37 -3.14
C LEU A 3 -30.21 19.98 -2.54
N PHE A 4 -31.25 19.18 -2.29
CA PHE A 4 -31.10 17.85 -1.69
C PHE A 4 -30.44 16.86 -2.66
N ASN A 5 -30.76 16.95 -3.96
CA ASN A 5 -30.12 16.15 -5.00
C ASN A 5 -28.64 16.53 -5.21
N CYS A 6 -28.30 17.82 -5.17
CA CYS A 6 -26.88 18.23 -5.24
C CYS A 6 -26.08 17.70 -4.06
N LEU A 7 -26.63 17.75 -2.84
CA LEU A 7 -25.93 17.29 -1.65
C LEU A 7 -25.69 15.78 -1.68
N ILE A 8 -26.69 14.99 -2.11
CA ILE A 8 -26.54 13.54 -2.26
C ILE A 8 -25.50 13.22 -3.34
N MET A 9 -25.52 13.89 -4.48
CA MET A 9 -24.53 13.63 -5.53
C MET A 9 -23.12 14.02 -5.11
N HIS A 10 -22.95 15.16 -4.43
CA HIS A 10 -21.66 15.58 -3.90
C HIS A 10 -21.16 14.61 -2.82
N PHE A 11 -22.06 14.10 -1.97
CA PHE A 11 -21.71 13.07 -0.99
C PHE A 11 -21.38 11.74 -1.66
N LEU A 12 -22.14 11.31 -2.67
CA LEU A 12 -21.85 10.09 -3.42
C LEU A 12 -20.54 10.20 -4.21
N SER A 13 -20.16 11.40 -4.66
CA SER A 13 -18.88 11.64 -5.34
C SER A 13 -17.69 11.77 -4.37
N HIS A 14 -17.95 12.14 -3.11
CA HIS A 14 -16.93 12.28 -2.06
C HIS A 14 -16.86 11.09 -1.10
N LEU A 15 -17.86 10.21 -1.12
CA LEU A 15 -17.68 8.87 -0.58
C LEU A 15 -16.43 8.35 -1.26
N PRO A 16 -15.38 8.00 -0.49
CA PRO A 16 -14.19 7.44 -1.08
C PRO A 16 -14.67 6.34 -2.01
N ALA A 17 -14.12 6.25 -3.22
CA ALA A 17 -14.51 5.29 -4.26
C ALA A 17 -14.54 3.81 -3.78
N GLY A 18 -14.20 3.58 -2.52
CA GLY A 18 -14.13 2.34 -1.80
C GLY A 18 -15.35 1.88 -0.97
N VAL A 19 -16.55 2.47 -1.02
CA VAL A 19 -17.71 1.89 -0.29
C VAL A 19 -18.85 1.55 -1.26
N PRO A 20 -19.32 0.28 -1.32
CA PRO A 20 -20.47 -0.06 -2.13
C PRO A 20 -21.70 0.55 -1.45
N SER A 21 -22.18 1.67 -2.00
CA SER A 21 -23.35 2.35 -1.48
C SER A 21 -24.57 1.97 -2.32
N PRO A 22 -25.46 1.08 -1.82
CA PRO A 22 -26.76 0.91 -2.46
C PRO A 22 -27.50 2.25 -2.39
N CYS A 23 -27.78 2.83 -3.55
CA CYS A 23 -28.58 4.05 -3.64
C CYS A 23 -30.02 3.74 -3.27
N ALA A 24 -30.37 3.94 -2.00
CA ALA A 24 -31.73 3.84 -1.49
C ALA A 24 -32.31 5.24 -1.28
N LEU A 25 -33.53 5.44 -1.77
CA LEU A 25 -34.28 6.67 -1.56
C LEU A 25 -35.20 6.47 -0.37
N CYS A 26 -34.87 7.11 0.74
CA CYS A 26 -35.71 7.13 1.93
C CYS A 26 -36.75 8.25 1.82
N ARG A 27 -38.01 7.94 2.22
CA ARG A 27 -39.05 8.92 2.57
C ARG A 27 -39.79 9.61 1.40
N LEU A 28 -40.01 8.93 0.28
CA LEU A 28 -40.77 9.49 -0.85
C LEU A 28 -42.25 9.10 -0.79
N ASN A 29 -43.07 9.95 -0.17
CA ASN A 29 -44.52 9.96 -0.42
C ASN A 29 -44.79 10.91 -1.60
N MET A 30 -44.21 10.58 -2.76
CA MET A 30 -44.11 11.46 -3.93
C MET A 30 -44.96 10.95 -5.09
N PRO A 31 -45.83 11.78 -5.70
CA PRO A 31 -46.78 11.34 -6.72
C PRO A 31 -46.18 10.94 -8.08
N CYS A 32 -44.86 10.89 -8.27
CA CYS A 32 -44.29 10.41 -9.55
C CYS A 32 -42.99 9.60 -9.38
N ARG A 33 -43.11 8.39 -8.81
CA ARG A 33 -41.99 7.47 -8.52
C ARG A 33 -41.16 7.13 -9.77
N LYS A 34 -41.79 7.01 -10.94
CA LYS A 34 -41.13 6.61 -12.20
C LYS A 34 -40.24 7.72 -12.76
N GLU A 35 -40.76 8.94 -12.89
CA GLU A 35 -40.01 10.09 -13.39
C GLU A 35 -38.80 10.40 -12.51
N PHE A 36 -38.98 10.32 -11.19
CA PHE A 36 -37.88 10.58 -10.26
C PHE A 36 -36.76 9.53 -10.42
N ARG A 37 -37.10 8.23 -10.52
CA ARG A 37 -36.10 7.18 -10.78
C ARG A 37 -35.36 7.40 -12.09
N HIS A 38 -36.07 7.75 -13.16
CA HIS A 38 -35.46 8.04 -14.46
C HIS A 38 -34.47 9.21 -14.34
N ARG A 39 -34.86 10.30 -13.65
CA ARG A 39 -34.01 11.47 -13.43
C ARG A 39 -32.77 11.15 -12.61
N VAL A 40 -32.90 10.35 -11.55
CA VAL A 40 -31.76 9.93 -10.72
C VAL A 40 -30.82 9.04 -11.54
N ARG A 41 -31.33 8.04 -12.27
CA ARG A 41 -30.50 7.19 -13.14
C ARG A 41 -29.79 7.98 -14.23
N SER A 42 -30.47 8.92 -14.87
CA SER A 42 -29.85 9.80 -15.87
C SER A 42 -28.70 10.61 -15.26
N THR A 43 -28.89 11.14 -14.05
CA THR A 43 -27.83 11.88 -13.36
C THR A 43 -26.68 10.98 -12.91
N LEU A 44 -26.96 9.77 -12.39
CA LEU A 44 -25.93 8.80 -12.00
C LEU A 44 -25.11 8.32 -13.21
N GLY A 45 -25.77 8.06 -14.35
CA GLY A 45 -25.11 7.69 -15.60
C GLY A 45 -24.17 8.80 -16.10
N LYS A 46 -24.59 10.08 -16.00
CA LYS A 46 -23.73 11.23 -16.32
C LYS A 46 -22.54 11.37 -15.39
N ALA A 47 -22.66 10.94 -14.13
CA ALA A 47 -21.58 10.93 -13.15
C ALA A 47 -20.71 9.66 -13.20
N SER A 48 -20.96 8.75 -14.15
CA SER A 48 -20.28 7.46 -14.26
C SER A 48 -20.32 6.61 -12.99
N VAL A 49 -21.35 6.78 -12.15
CA VAL A 49 -21.54 6.00 -10.93
C VAL A 49 -22.23 4.69 -11.31
N ALA A 50 -21.44 3.63 -11.44
CA ALA A 50 -21.94 2.29 -11.69
C ALA A 50 -22.60 1.69 -10.43
N SER A 51 -23.60 0.84 -10.62
CA SER A 51 -24.14 0.02 -9.53
C SER A 51 -23.07 -0.98 -9.09
N PRO A 52 -22.91 -1.23 -7.77
CA PRO A 52 -22.00 -2.27 -7.30
C PRO A 52 -22.51 -3.69 -7.56
N PHE A 53 -23.74 -3.85 -8.03
CA PHE A 53 -24.36 -5.15 -8.29
C PHE A 53 -24.37 -5.47 -9.78
N SER A 54 -24.13 -6.74 -10.10
CA SER A 54 -24.31 -7.27 -11.45
C SER A 54 -25.77 -7.23 -11.88
N ARG A 55 -25.98 -7.35 -13.19
CA ARG A 55 -27.33 -7.45 -13.75
C ARG A 55 -28.04 -8.72 -13.26
N ASP A 56 -27.32 -9.83 -13.16
CA ASP A 56 -27.87 -11.12 -12.76
C ASP A 56 -28.35 -11.09 -11.31
N ALA A 57 -27.55 -10.53 -10.39
CA ALA A 57 -27.96 -10.36 -8.99
C ALA A 57 -29.20 -9.46 -8.84
N LEU A 58 -29.34 -8.43 -9.70
CA LEU A 58 -30.53 -7.59 -9.73
C LEU A 58 -31.76 -8.34 -10.25
N GLU A 59 -31.60 -9.15 -11.30
CA GLU A 59 -32.69 -9.97 -11.86
C GLU A 59 -33.14 -11.05 -10.87
N ASP A 60 -32.20 -11.74 -10.20
CA ASP A 60 -32.45 -12.75 -9.16
C ASP A 60 -33.17 -12.17 -7.94
N ALA A 61 -32.84 -10.94 -7.54
CA ALA A 61 -33.54 -10.23 -6.47
C ALA A 61 -34.96 -9.80 -6.86
N GLY A 62 -35.34 -9.93 -8.14
CA GLY A 62 -36.61 -9.45 -8.69
C GLY A 62 -36.64 -7.94 -8.95
N ALA A 63 -35.48 -7.29 -9.05
CA ALA A 63 -35.38 -5.87 -9.32
C ALA A 63 -35.64 -5.57 -10.81
N ARG A 64 -36.92 -5.45 -11.18
CA ARG A 64 -37.34 -5.06 -12.56
C ARG A 64 -36.70 -3.77 -13.05
N HIS A 65 -36.37 -2.90 -12.11
CA HIS A 65 -35.71 -1.64 -12.38
C HIS A 65 -34.57 -1.52 -11.37
N GLY A 66 -33.32 -1.54 -11.85
CA GLY A 66 -32.13 -1.41 -11.00
C GLY A 66 -32.13 -0.13 -10.14
N PRO A 67 -31.08 0.15 -9.37
CA PRO A 67 -31.06 1.31 -8.46
C PRO A 67 -31.41 2.64 -9.16
N PRO A 68 -32.02 3.61 -8.45
CA PRO A 68 -32.26 3.61 -7.01
C PRO A 68 -33.54 2.86 -6.56
N PHE A 69 -33.49 2.24 -5.38
CA PHE A 69 -34.64 1.58 -4.74
C PHE A 69 -35.48 2.59 -3.95
N ALA A 70 -36.81 2.55 -4.09
CA ALA A 70 -37.70 3.39 -3.30
C ALA A 70 -38.18 2.63 -2.07
N VAL A 71 -37.61 2.93 -0.91
CA VAL A 71 -37.78 2.12 0.29
C VAL A 71 -38.52 2.92 1.36
N VAL A 72 -39.53 2.28 1.94
CA VAL A 72 -40.21 2.74 3.16
C VAL A 72 -39.76 1.84 4.30
N CYS A 73 -39.22 2.43 5.37
CA CYS A 73 -38.88 1.75 6.60
C CYS A 73 -39.77 2.24 7.73
N SER A 74 -40.14 1.35 8.65
CA SER A 74 -40.87 1.69 9.88
C SER A 74 -40.20 1.04 11.09
N GLY A 75 -40.10 1.77 12.20
CA GLY A 75 -39.96 1.16 13.53
C GLY A 75 -41.30 0.75 14.15
N GLN A 76 -42.39 1.27 13.57
CA GLN A 76 -43.80 0.90 13.78
C GLN A 76 -44.05 -0.58 13.47
N MET A 77 -44.53 -1.40 14.40
CA MET A 77 -44.99 -2.77 14.09
C MET A 77 -46.48 -2.88 14.29
N ASP A 78 -47.14 -3.56 13.36
CA ASP A 78 -48.54 -3.91 13.50
C ASP A 78 -48.66 -5.27 14.19
N LEU A 79 -49.17 -5.28 15.42
CA LEU A 79 -49.35 -6.50 16.22
C LEU A 79 -50.65 -7.24 15.86
N GLU A 80 -51.58 -6.57 15.18
CA GLU A 80 -52.91 -7.12 14.84
C GLU A 80 -52.82 -8.23 13.79
N VAL A 81 -51.81 -8.18 12.93
CA VAL A 81 -51.60 -9.12 11.82
C VAL A 81 -51.01 -10.47 12.30
N GLY A 82 -50.72 -10.61 13.60
CA GLY A 82 -50.15 -11.84 14.19
C GLY A 82 -48.75 -12.18 13.68
N ARG A 83 -48.12 -11.28 12.91
CA ARG A 83 -46.78 -11.40 12.35
C ARG A 83 -46.08 -10.06 12.47
N PHE A 84 -44.76 -10.10 12.62
CA PHE A 84 -43.89 -8.92 12.60
C PHE A 84 -44.01 -8.20 11.25
N TRP A 85 -44.94 -7.24 11.16
CA TRP A 85 -45.24 -6.49 9.93
C TRP A 85 -44.96 -5.00 10.15
N PRO A 86 -43.89 -4.44 9.55
CA PRO A 86 -43.54 -3.03 9.74
C PRO A 86 -44.50 -2.12 8.96
N VAL A 87 -45.23 -1.27 9.69
CA VAL A 87 -46.26 -0.37 9.15
C VAL A 87 -46.01 1.06 9.61
N ARG A 88 -46.26 2.04 8.74
CA ARG A 88 -46.36 3.47 9.13
C ARG A 88 -47.80 3.91 9.00
N LYS A 89 -48.41 4.32 10.12
CA LYS A 89 -49.76 4.88 10.15
C LYS A 89 -49.68 6.40 9.94
N TYR A 90 -50.50 6.92 9.04
CA TYR A 90 -50.71 8.34 8.76
C TYR A 90 -52.19 8.69 8.95
N PRO A 91 -52.57 9.97 9.11
CA PRO A 91 -53.98 10.37 9.20
C PRO A 91 -54.80 9.99 7.96
N TRP A 92 -54.15 9.88 6.79
CA TRP A 92 -54.78 9.55 5.51
C TRP A 92 -54.60 8.07 5.08
N GLY A 93 -54.07 7.20 5.95
CA GLY A 93 -53.92 5.78 5.65
C GLY A 93 -52.66 5.14 6.23
N SER A 94 -52.47 3.85 6.00
CA SER A 94 -51.29 3.09 6.42
C SER A 94 -50.42 2.71 5.23
N VAL A 95 -49.10 2.69 5.45
CA VAL A 95 -48.12 2.23 4.46
C VAL A 95 -47.34 1.06 5.04
N GLU A 96 -47.54 -0.10 4.43
CA GLU A 96 -46.83 -1.33 4.76
C GLU A 96 -45.46 -1.37 4.08
N ALA A 97 -44.38 -1.52 4.86
CA ALA A 97 -43.03 -1.49 4.32
C ALA A 97 -42.66 -2.76 3.53
N MET A 98 -43.26 -3.91 3.85
CA MET A 98 -43.00 -5.20 3.19
C MET A 98 -43.86 -5.45 1.95
N LEU A 99 -44.84 -4.60 1.66
CA LEU A 99 -45.68 -4.73 0.48
C LEU A 99 -44.98 -4.12 -0.74
N THR A 100 -44.79 -4.91 -1.81
CA THR A 100 -44.07 -4.50 -3.04
C THR A 100 -44.76 -3.35 -3.79
N GLN A 101 -46.07 -3.18 -3.60
CA GLN A 101 -46.82 -2.06 -4.15
C GLN A 101 -46.41 -0.74 -3.50
N HIS A 102 -46.14 -0.75 -2.20
CA HIS A 102 -45.78 0.43 -1.42
C HIS A 102 -44.27 0.72 -1.42
N SER A 103 -43.44 -0.32 -1.41
CA SER A 103 -42.01 -0.21 -1.13
C SER A 103 -41.20 -1.27 -1.86
N ASP A 104 -40.00 -0.92 -2.31
CA ASP A 104 -39.02 -1.87 -2.86
C ASP A 104 -38.21 -2.58 -1.76
N LEU A 105 -38.58 -2.42 -0.47
CA LEU A 105 -37.86 -3.03 0.65
C LEU A 105 -37.67 -4.55 0.50
N PRO A 106 -38.66 -5.36 0.07
CA PRO A 106 -38.46 -6.80 -0.09
C PRO A 106 -37.41 -7.14 -1.14
N VAL A 107 -37.39 -6.38 -2.25
CA VAL A 107 -36.42 -6.54 -3.33
C VAL A 107 -35.02 -6.17 -2.83
N LEU A 108 -34.89 -5.04 -2.13
CA LEU A 108 -33.61 -4.63 -1.54
C LEU A 108 -33.11 -5.66 -0.52
N ARG A 109 -34.00 -6.22 0.32
CA ARG A 109 -33.65 -7.26 1.28
C ARG A 109 -33.09 -8.50 0.59
N ARG A 110 -33.77 -9.02 -0.44
CA ARG A 110 -33.29 -10.18 -1.22
C ARG A 110 -31.95 -9.88 -1.89
N LEU A 111 -31.80 -8.69 -2.47
CA LEU A 111 -30.54 -8.29 -3.09
C LEU A 111 -29.38 -8.27 -2.09
N LEU A 112 -29.60 -7.73 -0.88
CA LEU A 112 -28.53 -7.58 0.11
C LEU A 112 -28.16 -8.89 0.82
N PHE A 113 -29.14 -9.76 1.08
CA PHE A 113 -28.94 -10.94 1.92
C PHE A 113 -28.91 -12.26 1.15
N GLU A 114 -29.43 -12.31 -0.08
CA GLU A 114 -29.54 -13.54 -0.86
C GLU A 114 -28.69 -13.45 -2.14
N ALA A 115 -29.07 -12.59 -3.09
CA ALA A 115 -28.47 -12.59 -4.43
C ALA A 115 -27.12 -11.84 -4.52
N GLY A 116 -27.05 -10.62 -3.97
CA GLY A 116 -25.91 -9.72 -4.14
C GLY A 116 -24.89 -9.73 -2.99
N TYR A 117 -25.06 -10.61 -2.00
CA TYR A 117 -24.18 -10.64 -0.82
C TYR A 117 -22.72 -10.95 -1.16
N CYS A 118 -22.50 -11.95 -2.03
CA CYS A 118 -21.16 -12.35 -2.45
C CYS A 118 -20.44 -11.21 -3.19
N GLU A 119 -21.12 -10.51 -4.10
CA GLU A 119 -20.56 -9.37 -4.83
C GLU A 119 -20.17 -8.21 -3.91
N LEU A 120 -20.99 -7.93 -2.88
CA LEU A 120 -20.66 -6.93 -1.87
C LEU A 120 -19.41 -7.31 -1.08
N LYS A 121 -19.29 -8.58 -0.70
CA LYS A 121 -18.14 -9.11 0.02
C LYS A 121 -16.87 -9.00 -0.84
N ASP A 122 -16.92 -9.49 -2.07
CA ASP A 122 -15.77 -9.50 -3.00
C ASP A 122 -15.34 -8.08 -3.36
N GLY A 123 -16.31 -7.19 -3.61
CA GLY A 123 -16.02 -5.78 -3.82
C GLY A 123 -15.36 -5.14 -2.59
N THR A 124 -15.82 -5.48 -1.38
CA THR A 124 -15.22 -4.96 -0.14
C THR A 124 -13.79 -5.48 0.07
N GLU A 125 -13.55 -6.76 -0.21
CA GLU A 125 -12.22 -7.37 -0.15
C GLU A 125 -11.26 -6.74 -1.17
N ALA A 126 -11.67 -6.60 -2.44
CA ALA A 126 -10.85 -5.96 -3.47
C ALA A 126 -10.41 -4.54 -3.06
N ARG A 127 -11.30 -3.80 -2.41
CA ARG A 127 -11.02 -2.45 -1.92
C ARG A 127 -10.14 -2.43 -0.67
N PHE A 128 -10.35 -3.39 0.23
CA PHE A 128 -9.45 -3.58 1.36
C PHE A 128 -8.02 -3.89 0.87
N GLN A 129 -7.86 -4.71 -0.17
CA GLN A 129 -6.56 -4.98 -0.78
C GLN A 129 -5.94 -3.71 -1.38
N GLN A 130 -6.69 -2.89 -2.12
CA GLN A 130 -6.19 -1.61 -2.63
C GLN A 130 -5.76 -0.65 -1.51
N PHE A 131 -6.55 -0.55 -0.45
CA PHE A 131 -6.22 0.23 0.73
C PHE A 131 -4.94 -0.29 1.39
N ARG A 132 -4.83 -1.61 1.56
CA ARG A 132 -3.65 -2.28 2.12
C ARG A 132 -2.42 -2.02 1.28
N HIS A 133 -2.50 -2.12 -0.04
CA HIS A 133 -1.41 -1.76 -0.93
C HIS A 133 -1.02 -0.30 -0.75
N THR A 134 -1.97 0.64 -0.76
CA THR A 134 -1.65 2.07 -0.62
C THR A 134 -1.00 2.39 0.74
N ARG A 135 -1.53 1.88 1.84
CA ARG A 135 -1.07 2.21 3.20
C ARG A 135 0.17 1.41 3.62
N CYS A 136 0.23 0.13 3.30
CA CYS A 136 1.34 -0.73 3.72
C CYS A 136 2.54 -0.68 2.76
N SER A 137 2.34 -0.43 1.46
CA SER A 137 3.48 -0.20 0.54
C SER A 137 4.20 1.12 0.83
N SER A 138 3.49 2.12 1.35
CA SER A 138 4.08 3.40 1.81
C SER A 138 5.10 3.22 2.95
N GLY A 139 4.99 2.13 3.73
CA GLY A 139 5.94 1.78 4.80
C GLY A 139 7.18 1.01 4.32
N THR A 140 7.14 0.39 3.14
CA THR A 140 8.23 -0.43 2.58
C THR A 140 8.91 0.20 1.36
N ALA A 141 8.23 1.12 0.65
CA ALA A 141 8.76 1.77 -0.55
C ALA A 141 9.76 2.92 -0.28
N ARG A 142 10.00 3.29 0.98
CA ARG A 142 11.17 4.13 1.34
C ARG A 142 12.46 3.32 1.57
N GLY A 143 12.41 1.99 1.36
CA GLY A 143 13.53 1.08 1.53
C GLY A 143 13.75 0.06 0.40
N GLY A 144 12.96 0.05 -0.68
CA GLY A 144 12.98 -1.04 -1.67
C GLY A 144 14.32 -1.28 -2.39
N LEU A 145 15.00 -0.23 -2.84
CA LEU A 145 16.33 -0.39 -3.46
C LEU A 145 17.46 -0.47 -2.43
N LYS A 146 17.34 0.26 -1.31
CA LYS A 146 18.32 0.25 -0.21
C LYS A 146 18.32 -1.09 0.55
N GLY A 147 17.18 -1.77 0.63
CA GLY A 147 17.02 -3.07 1.28
C GLY A 147 17.58 -4.21 0.45
N ALA A 148 17.38 -4.20 -0.86
CA ALA A 148 18.01 -5.16 -1.77
C ALA A 148 19.54 -4.97 -1.83
N LEU A 149 20.03 -3.72 -1.93
CA LEU A 149 21.46 -3.41 -1.87
C LEU A 149 22.06 -3.66 -0.49
N ALA A 150 21.33 -3.45 0.61
CA ALA A 150 21.79 -3.82 1.95
C ALA A 150 21.85 -5.34 2.15
N GLY A 151 20.96 -6.10 1.51
CA GLY A 151 21.01 -7.57 1.48
C GLY A 151 22.25 -8.07 0.74
N LEU A 152 22.52 -7.51 -0.44
CA LEU A 152 23.71 -7.84 -1.24
C LEU A 152 25.01 -7.35 -0.59
N ALA A 153 25.02 -6.16 0.02
CA ALA A 153 26.15 -5.63 0.76
C ALA A 153 26.44 -6.44 2.04
N ARG A 154 25.42 -6.96 2.72
CA ARG A 154 25.60 -7.90 3.85
C ARG A 154 26.16 -9.23 3.39
N MET A 155 25.71 -9.77 2.26
CA MET A 155 26.30 -10.98 1.70
C MET A 155 27.76 -10.75 1.27
N ALA A 156 28.05 -9.66 0.57
CA ALA A 156 29.40 -9.29 0.17
C ALA A 156 30.33 -9.00 1.37
N MET A 157 29.81 -8.40 2.45
CA MET A 157 30.57 -8.22 3.71
C MET A 157 30.81 -9.53 4.45
N LEU A 158 29.88 -10.50 4.40
CA LEU A 158 30.07 -11.80 5.02
C LEU A 158 31.07 -12.65 4.26
N THR A 159 31.00 -12.71 2.92
CA THR A 159 31.99 -13.43 2.12
C THR A 159 33.35 -12.73 2.09
N GLY A 160 33.38 -11.41 1.95
CA GLY A 160 34.61 -10.61 2.00
C GLY A 160 35.24 -10.62 3.39
N GLY A 161 34.43 -10.51 4.45
CA GLY A 161 34.88 -10.57 5.84
C GLY A 161 35.41 -11.93 6.25
N ALA A 162 34.79 -13.03 5.79
CA ALA A 162 35.28 -14.38 6.04
C ALA A 162 36.63 -14.66 5.35
N LEU A 163 36.82 -14.19 4.11
CA LEU A 163 38.09 -14.33 3.41
C LEU A 163 39.19 -13.48 4.05
N LEU A 164 38.88 -12.26 4.50
CA LEU A 164 39.84 -11.37 5.13
C LEU A 164 40.19 -11.84 6.56
N ALA A 165 39.22 -12.34 7.33
CA ALA A 165 39.45 -12.97 8.62
C ALA A 165 40.26 -14.28 8.48
N GLY A 166 39.95 -15.12 7.49
CA GLY A 166 40.72 -16.32 7.18
C GLY A 166 42.17 -16.01 6.82
N TRP A 167 42.39 -14.98 6.00
CA TRP A 167 43.74 -14.51 5.68
C TRP A 167 44.48 -13.94 6.90
N LEU A 168 43.79 -13.15 7.74
CA LEU A 168 44.38 -12.57 8.95
C LEU A 168 44.76 -13.64 9.97
N MET A 169 43.94 -14.69 10.12
CA MET A 169 44.21 -15.78 11.04
C MET A 169 45.30 -16.73 10.52
N ALA A 170 45.33 -17.01 9.21
CA ALA A 170 46.31 -17.91 8.62
C ALA A 170 47.73 -17.30 8.49
N ARG A 171 47.85 -15.97 8.36
CA ARG A 171 49.16 -15.31 8.17
C ARG A 171 49.52 -14.27 9.22
N GLY A 172 48.58 -13.79 10.04
CA GLY A 172 48.82 -12.69 11.00
C GLY A 172 49.29 -13.12 12.39
N ALA A 173 49.15 -14.41 12.75
CA ALA A 173 49.42 -14.87 14.12
C ALA A 173 50.89 -14.73 14.59
N PRO A 174 51.94 -14.94 13.76
CA PRO A 174 53.32 -14.72 14.21
C PRO A 174 53.81 -13.26 14.03
N LEU A 175 52.96 -12.34 13.55
CA LEU A 175 53.38 -11.00 13.09
C LEU A 175 53.10 -9.85 14.07
N LEU A 176 52.58 -10.15 15.26
CA LEU A 176 52.23 -9.15 16.28
C LEU A 176 53.35 -8.84 17.30
N LYS A 177 54.51 -9.47 17.20
CA LYS A 177 55.62 -9.28 18.17
C LYS A 177 56.74 -8.32 17.74
N ASP A 178 56.91 -8.04 16.44
CA ASP A 178 57.97 -7.14 15.93
C ASP A 178 57.40 -5.81 15.40
N GLU A 179 57.69 -4.71 16.09
CA GLU A 179 57.16 -3.37 15.79
C GLU A 179 57.68 -2.79 14.45
N ILE A 180 58.89 -3.19 14.05
CA ILE A 180 59.51 -2.78 12.78
C ILE A 180 58.83 -3.48 11.58
N LYS A 181 58.57 -4.79 11.69
CA LYS A 181 57.87 -5.54 10.65
C LYS A 181 56.43 -5.06 10.48
N ARG A 182 55.76 -4.65 11.57
CA ARG A 182 54.39 -4.12 11.54
C ARG A 182 54.23 -2.95 10.58
N ARG A 183 55.20 -2.04 10.49
CA ARG A 183 55.12 -0.89 9.56
C ARG A 183 55.21 -1.32 8.10
N GLU A 184 56.06 -2.29 7.78
CA GLU A 184 56.15 -2.84 6.42
C GLU A 184 54.90 -3.64 6.04
N THR A 185 54.32 -4.42 6.97
CA THR A 185 53.07 -5.13 6.71
C THR A 185 51.90 -4.17 6.54
N VAL A 186 51.82 -3.10 7.33
CA VAL A 186 50.79 -2.06 7.14
C VAL A 186 50.93 -1.42 5.76
N ARG A 187 52.16 -1.22 5.26
CA ARG A 187 52.37 -0.72 3.90
C ARG A 187 51.89 -1.70 2.83
N ARG A 188 52.21 -2.99 2.97
CA ARG A 188 51.75 -4.05 2.04
C ARG A 188 50.23 -4.27 2.09
N VAL A 189 49.63 -4.18 3.28
CA VAL A 189 48.17 -4.26 3.44
C VAL A 189 47.51 -3.03 2.84
N LYS A 190 48.11 -1.84 2.98
CA LYS A 190 47.62 -0.62 2.34
C LYS A 190 47.67 -0.73 0.81
N GLU A 191 48.77 -1.24 0.25
CA GLU A 191 48.93 -1.49 -1.19
C GLU A 191 47.92 -2.54 -1.71
N LYS A 192 47.73 -3.65 -0.99
CA LYS A 192 46.73 -4.68 -1.37
C LYS A 192 45.29 -4.21 -1.17
N ALA A 193 45.02 -3.39 -0.16
CA ALA A 193 43.71 -2.79 0.04
C ALA A 193 43.38 -1.80 -1.08
N SER A 194 44.36 -1.02 -1.57
CA SER A 194 44.15 -0.18 -2.75
C SER A 194 43.85 -1.01 -4.00
N GLU A 195 44.55 -2.14 -4.20
CA GLU A 195 44.31 -3.05 -5.33
C GLU A 195 42.91 -3.69 -5.28
N VAL A 196 42.46 -4.11 -4.10
CA VAL A 196 41.08 -4.63 -3.90
C VAL A 196 40.04 -3.54 -4.11
N VAL A 197 40.33 -2.31 -3.71
CA VAL A 197 39.43 -1.16 -3.98
C VAL A 197 39.35 -0.88 -5.47
N GLU A 198 40.46 -0.93 -6.22
CA GLU A 198 40.45 -0.73 -7.67
C GLU A 198 39.69 -1.84 -8.41
N THR A 199 39.90 -3.11 -8.04
CA THR A 199 39.15 -4.23 -8.65
C THR A 199 37.64 -4.15 -8.38
N VAL A 200 37.22 -3.66 -7.20
CA VAL A 200 35.80 -3.40 -6.91
C VAL A 200 35.27 -2.21 -7.71
N VAL A 201 36.08 -1.16 -7.91
CA VAL A 201 35.71 -0.01 -8.73
C VAL A 201 35.58 -0.40 -10.21
N ASP A 202 36.45 -1.26 -10.72
CA ASP A 202 36.39 -1.74 -12.10
C ASP A 202 35.23 -2.72 -12.32
N ALA A 203 34.96 -3.62 -11.36
CA ALA A 203 33.75 -4.45 -11.38
C ALA A 203 32.47 -3.61 -11.33
N ALA A 204 32.48 -2.49 -10.59
CA ALA A 204 31.37 -1.54 -10.57
C ALA A 204 31.23 -0.78 -11.90
N ARG A 205 32.35 -0.43 -12.57
CA ARG A 205 32.33 0.17 -13.92
C ARG A 205 31.85 -0.81 -14.99
N ASP A 206 32.20 -2.09 -14.89
CA ASP A 206 31.70 -3.13 -15.80
C ASP A 206 30.21 -3.42 -15.58
N ALA A 207 29.74 -3.33 -14.34
CA ALA A 207 28.31 -3.34 -14.04
C ALA A 207 27.63 -2.07 -14.61
N GLN A 208 28.30 -0.92 -14.56
CA GLN A 208 27.80 0.34 -15.12
C GLN A 208 27.72 0.31 -16.66
N SER A 209 28.70 -0.26 -17.37
CA SER A 209 28.67 -0.39 -18.83
C SER A 209 27.57 -1.35 -19.30
N LYS A 210 27.34 -2.45 -18.55
CA LYS A 210 26.20 -3.37 -18.76
C LYS A 210 24.84 -2.74 -18.39
N ALA A 211 24.82 -1.76 -17.50
CA ALA A 211 23.60 -1.00 -17.17
C ALA A 211 23.34 0.16 -18.15
N GLN A 212 24.36 0.67 -18.85
CA GLN A 212 24.19 1.71 -19.87
C GLN A 212 23.42 1.22 -21.11
N THR A 213 23.42 -0.09 -21.40
CA THR A 213 22.53 -0.69 -22.40
C THR A 213 21.05 -0.73 -21.96
N ALA A 214 20.76 -0.39 -20.69
CA ALA A 214 19.42 -0.30 -20.12
C ALA A 214 19.17 1.09 -19.48
N ALA A 215 18.96 2.08 -20.35
CA ALA A 215 18.29 3.37 -20.07
C ALA A 215 19.04 4.47 -19.29
N ALA A 216 18.96 5.69 -19.85
CA ALA A 216 19.50 6.96 -19.37
C ALA A 216 18.97 7.48 -18.00
N VAL A 217 18.20 6.68 -17.26
CA VAL A 217 17.65 7.05 -15.93
C VAL A 217 18.58 6.60 -14.78
N ALA A 218 19.57 5.73 -15.06
CA ALA A 218 20.50 5.21 -14.04
C ALA A 218 21.76 6.08 -13.80
N LYS A 219 22.02 7.11 -14.62
CA LYS A 219 23.26 7.92 -14.52
C LYS A 219 23.32 8.77 -13.24
N THR A 220 22.20 9.38 -12.83
CA THR A 220 22.18 10.26 -11.63
C THR A 220 22.18 9.49 -10.32
N THR A 221 21.64 8.27 -10.30
CA THR A 221 21.60 7.43 -9.09
C THR A 221 22.89 6.68 -8.84
N THR A 222 23.66 6.34 -9.87
CA THR A 222 24.94 5.62 -9.72
C THR A 222 26.06 6.54 -9.25
N GLU A 223 26.14 7.78 -9.74
CA GLU A 223 27.11 8.78 -9.24
C GLU A 223 26.94 9.04 -7.73
N VAL A 224 25.69 9.14 -7.27
CA VAL A 224 25.38 9.34 -5.84
C VAL A 224 25.80 8.14 -4.98
N VAL A 225 25.68 6.91 -5.50
CA VAL A 225 26.09 5.70 -4.77
C VAL A 225 27.61 5.59 -4.69
N VAL A 226 28.33 5.91 -5.79
CA VAL A 226 29.80 5.91 -5.82
C VAL A 226 30.36 6.98 -4.86
N ASP A 227 29.78 8.18 -4.85
CA ASP A 227 30.18 9.23 -3.92
C ASP A 227 29.90 8.87 -2.46
N GLN A 228 28.78 8.20 -2.19
CA GLN A 228 28.46 7.73 -0.85
C GLN A 228 29.43 6.64 -0.38
N ALA A 229 29.79 5.70 -1.26
CA ALA A 229 30.77 4.65 -0.97
C ALA A 229 32.16 5.25 -0.69
N LYS A 230 32.58 6.24 -1.49
CA LYS A 230 33.86 6.94 -1.31
C LYS A 230 33.92 7.72 0.01
N ARG A 231 32.82 8.36 0.42
CA ARG A 231 32.72 9.03 1.74
C ARG A 231 32.78 8.03 2.89
N ASN A 232 32.07 6.90 2.78
CA ASN A 232 32.07 5.87 3.81
C ASN A 232 33.45 5.20 3.96
N ALA A 233 34.13 4.91 2.85
CA ALA A 233 35.49 4.36 2.87
C ALA A 233 36.47 5.34 3.53
N ARG A 234 36.41 6.64 3.19
CA ARG A 234 37.24 7.67 3.84
C ARG A 234 36.94 7.80 5.33
N GLY A 235 35.67 7.72 5.72
CA GLY A 235 35.25 7.75 7.12
C GLY A 235 35.76 6.54 7.92
N ALA A 236 35.72 5.34 7.34
CA ALA A 236 36.22 4.12 7.96
C ALA A 236 37.76 4.17 8.13
N VAL A 237 38.49 4.61 7.10
CA VAL A 237 39.95 4.79 7.18
C VAL A 237 40.32 5.83 8.23
N GLY A 238 39.59 6.95 8.32
CA GLY A 238 39.83 7.97 9.35
C GLY A 238 39.53 7.49 10.78
N LYS A 239 38.51 6.64 10.97
CA LYS A 239 38.22 6.03 12.28
C LYS A 239 39.29 5.00 12.67
N ALA A 240 39.75 4.18 11.73
CA ALA A 240 40.84 3.23 11.97
C ALA A 240 42.16 3.95 12.32
N GLY A 241 42.46 5.07 11.63
CA GLY A 241 43.62 5.91 11.95
C GLY A 241 43.57 6.47 13.38
N ARG A 242 42.45 7.07 13.78
CA ARG A 242 42.27 7.60 15.14
C ARG A 242 42.32 6.53 16.23
N ALA A 243 41.82 5.32 15.94
CA ALA A 243 41.89 4.20 16.88
C ALA A 243 43.33 3.75 17.12
N LEU A 244 44.16 3.71 16.07
CA LEU A 244 45.58 3.38 16.18
C LEU A 244 46.37 4.48 16.90
N GLU A 245 46.05 5.74 16.64
CA GLU A 245 46.70 6.89 17.30
C GLU A 245 46.34 6.96 18.80
N SER A 246 45.10 6.62 19.17
CA SER A 246 44.67 6.53 20.57
C SER A 246 45.39 5.41 21.34
N ASP A 247 45.71 4.31 20.67
CA ASP A 247 46.45 3.18 21.25
C ASP A 247 47.94 3.50 21.42
N GLU A 248 48.55 4.22 20.46
CA GLU A 248 49.91 4.76 20.60
C GLU A 248 50.01 5.80 21.74
N GLN A 249 49.01 6.67 21.87
CA GLN A 249 48.97 7.62 22.98
C GLN A 249 48.91 6.88 24.32
N ARG A 250 47.97 5.93 24.51
CA ARG A 250 47.89 5.15 25.76
C ARG A 250 49.20 4.50 26.18
N LYS A 251 49.99 4.01 25.23
CA LYS A 251 51.29 3.39 25.52
C LYS A 251 52.35 4.39 26.00
N ARG A 252 52.30 5.64 25.55
CA ARG A 252 53.23 6.70 26.01
C ARG A 252 52.97 7.17 27.45
N TRP A 253 51.76 6.99 27.97
CA TRP A 253 51.42 7.37 29.35
C TRP A 253 51.63 6.24 30.35
N ALA A 254 51.87 5.01 29.88
CA ALA A 254 51.99 3.81 30.69
C ALA A 254 53.45 3.34 30.89
N GLY A 255 54.42 4.07 30.36
CA GLY A 255 55.86 3.87 30.59
C GLY A 255 56.47 5.14 31.14
#